data_AF-A0AAW6FAR5-F1
#
_entry.id   AF-A0AAW6FAR5-F1
#
_cell.length_a   1.000
_cell.length_b   1.000
_cell.length_c   1.000
_cell.angle_alpha   90.00
_cell.angle_beta   90.00
_cell.angle_gamma   90.00
#
_symmetry.space_group_name_H-M   'P 1'
#
loop_
_entity.id
_entity.type
_entity.pdbx_description
1 polymer ?
#
loop_
_entity_poly.entity_id
_entity_poly.type
_entity_poly.pdbx_seq_one_letter_code
_entity_poly.pdbx_strand_id
1 'polypeptide(L)'
;MKLNNIRLFVSDFDKCFRFYSEKLGLKVTWGKIGGDYASFDIGIESHDMVFSIFKSDLMAKEIGNLDKTLPSNNREKTVIVLKVNNVDKTYKY
;
A
#
# COMPACT_ATOMS: atom_id res chain seq x y z
N MET A 1 -15.91 8.99 -8.18
CA MET A 1 -14.59 8.36 -7.99
C MET A 1 -13.73 9.31 -7.17
N LYS A 2 -12.98 8.82 -6.17
CA LYS A 2 -12.08 9.63 -5.32
C LYS A 2 -10.80 8.83 -5.02
N LEU A 3 -9.66 9.49 -4.79
CA LEU A 3 -8.46 8.82 -4.30
C LEU A 3 -8.71 8.28 -2.89
N ASN A 4 -8.38 7.00 -2.65
CA ASN A 4 -8.55 6.37 -1.34
C ASN A 4 -7.21 6.08 -0.67
N ASN A 5 -6.26 5.45 -1.37
CA ASN A 5 -4.93 5.28 -0.80
C ASN A 5 -3.87 5.16 -1.88
N ILE A 6 -2.66 5.58 -1.51
CA ILE A 6 -1.43 5.23 -2.21
C ILE A 6 -0.78 4.12 -1.40
N ARG A 7 -0.50 2.99 -2.06
CA ARG A 7 0.16 1.83 -1.44
C ARG A 7 1.54 1.66 -2.03
N LEU A 8 2.58 1.71 -1.20
CA LEU A 8 3.93 1.36 -1.62
C LEU A 8 4.18 -0.13 -1.44
N PHE A 9 4.90 -0.71 -2.39
CA PHE A 9 5.44 -2.06 -2.25
C PHE A 9 6.84 -2.02 -1.69
N VAL A 10 7.04 -2.72 -0.58
CA VAL A 10 8.28 -2.69 0.20
C VAL A 10 8.92 -4.06 0.24
N SER A 11 10.26 -4.09 0.22
CA SER A 11 11.06 -5.31 0.30
C SER A 11 11.27 -5.77 1.75
N ASP A 12 11.38 -4.83 2.68
CA ASP A 12 11.54 -5.08 4.11
C ASP A 12 10.40 -4.39 4.86
N PHE A 13 9.34 -5.15 5.11
CA PHE A 13 8.11 -4.62 5.70
C PHE A 13 8.35 -4.02 7.09
N ASP A 14 9.06 -4.73 7.96
CA ASP A 14 9.24 -4.30 9.35
C ASP A 14 10.12 -3.05 9.45
N LYS A 15 11.20 -2.96 8.65
CA LYS A 15 12.00 -1.74 8.61
C LYS A 15 11.20 -0.55 8.09
N CYS A 16 10.43 -0.73 7.02
CA CYS A 16 9.56 0.33 6.49
C CYS A 16 8.46 0.71 7.50
N PHE A 17 7.84 -0.25 8.17
CA PHE A 17 6.83 0.01 9.19
C PHE A 17 7.38 0.91 10.30
N ARG A 18 8.56 0.58 10.84
CA ARG A 18 9.22 1.40 11.87
C ARG A 18 9.63 2.76 11.35
N PHE A 19 10.11 2.83 10.11
CA PHE A 19 10.44 4.11 9.50
C PHE A 19 9.23 5.05 9.46
N TYR A 20 8.07 4.58 8.96
CA TYR A 20 6.88 5.42 8.87
C TYR A 20 6.24 5.72 10.23
N SER A 21 6.17 4.74 11.14
CA SER A 21 5.52 4.92 12.44
C SER A 21 6.41 5.60 13.49
N GLU A 22 7.68 5.21 13.60
CA GLU A 22 8.57 5.66 14.69
C GLU A 22 9.46 6.83 14.26
N LYS A 23 9.98 6.84 13.02
CA LYS A 23 10.89 7.90 12.55
C LYS A 23 10.13 9.10 11.97
N LEU A 24 9.11 8.85 11.16
CA LEU A 24 8.24 9.91 10.63
C LEU A 24 7.06 10.23 11.56
N GLY A 25 6.77 9.38 12.54
CA GLY A 25 5.71 9.64 13.52
C GLY A 25 4.30 9.51 12.96
N LEU A 26 4.10 8.82 11.82
CA LEU A 26 2.77 8.63 11.26
C LEU A 26 1.95 7.71 12.16
N LYS A 27 0.71 8.11 12.45
CA LYS A 27 -0.20 7.32 13.27
C LYS A 27 -0.60 6.05 12.51
N VAL A 28 -0.32 4.89 13.09
CA VAL A 28 -0.76 3.60 12.54
C VAL A 28 -2.28 3.51 12.67
N THR A 29 -2.96 3.29 11.54
CA THR A 29 -4.41 3.05 11.50
C THR A 29 -4.75 1.56 11.40
N TRP A 30 -3.84 0.77 10.81
CA TRP A 30 -3.95 -0.69 10.74
C TRP A 30 -2.58 -1.35 10.58
N GLY A 31 -2.47 -2.61 11.00
CA GLY A 31 -1.28 -3.44 10.83
C GLY A 31 -0.32 -3.38 12.02
N LYS A 32 0.72 -4.22 11.95
CA LYS A 32 1.76 -4.37 12.98
C LYS A 32 3.01 -5.02 12.40
N ILE A 33 4.12 -4.94 13.13
CA ILE A 33 5.35 -5.69 12.86
C ILE A 33 5.05 -7.18 12.66
N GLY A 34 5.75 -7.79 11.70
CA GLY A 34 5.53 -9.17 11.23
C GLY A 34 4.35 -9.32 10.27
N GLY A 35 3.57 -8.26 10.03
CA GLY A 35 2.46 -8.26 9.08
C GLY A 35 2.90 -8.16 7.62
N ASP A 36 1.91 -8.16 6.73
CA ASP A 36 2.10 -8.01 5.29
C ASP A 36 1.62 -6.65 4.77
N TYR A 37 0.73 -6.00 5.52
CA TYR A 37 0.07 -4.75 5.21
C TYR A 37 0.00 -3.85 6.43
N ALA A 38 0.24 -2.55 6.22
CA ALA A 38 -0.05 -1.53 7.21
C ALA A 38 -0.56 -0.26 6.53
N SER A 39 -1.38 0.50 7.26
CA SER A 39 -1.84 1.82 6.85
C SER A 39 -1.58 2.85 7.93
N PHE A 40 -1.38 4.07 7.47
CA PHE A 40 -1.00 5.21 8.28
C PHE A 40 -1.90 6.39 7.95
N ASP A 41 -2.28 7.12 9.00
CA ASP A 41 -2.89 8.43 8.86
C ASP A 41 -1.83 9.42 8.36
N ILE A 42 -2.23 10.27 7.41
CA ILE A 42 -1.39 11.31 6.81
C ILE A 42 -1.88 12.72 7.12
N GLY A 43 -2.82 12.86 8.06
CA GLY A 43 -3.29 14.17 8.55
C GLY A 43 -4.19 14.91 7.57
N ILE A 44 -4.83 14.21 6.63
CA ILE A 44 -5.88 14.79 5.80
C ILE A 44 -7.16 14.84 6.63
N GLU A 45 -7.78 16.01 6.73
CA GLU A 45 -8.93 16.31 7.59
C GLU A 45 -10.09 15.31 7.45
N SER A 46 -10.33 14.79 6.25
CA SER A 46 -11.38 13.81 6.00
C SER A 46 -11.09 12.42 6.58
N HIS A 47 -9.82 12.11 6.88
CA HIS A 47 -9.30 10.77 7.22
C HIS A 47 -9.70 9.63 6.26
N ASP A 48 -10.33 9.98 5.14
CA ASP A 48 -10.83 9.10 4.08
C ASP A 48 -9.70 8.58 3.18
N MET A 49 -8.51 9.19 3.31
CA MET A 49 -7.32 8.85 2.57
C MET A 49 -6.21 8.40 3.51
N VAL A 50 -5.60 7.26 3.20
CA VAL A 50 -4.48 6.70 3.97
C VAL A 50 -3.25 6.50 3.11
N PHE A 51 -2.09 6.53 3.74
CA PHE A 51 -0.86 5.99 3.16
C PHE A 51 -0.70 4.54 3.61
N SER A 52 -0.18 3.66 2.74
CA SER A 52 -0.04 2.25 3.10
C SER A 52 1.20 1.61 2.51
N ILE A 53 1.65 0.53 3.15
CA ILE A 53 2.75 -0.32 2.67
C ILE A 53 2.28 -1.77 2.57
N PHE A 54 2.84 -2.51 1.61
CA PHE A 54 2.57 -3.93 1.42
C PHE A 54 3.82 -4.68 0.94
N LYS A 55 3.98 -5.95 1.31
CA LYS A 55 5.12 -6.76 0.86
C LYS A 55 5.12 -6.92 -0.66
N SER A 56 6.21 -6.51 -1.29
CA SER A 56 6.36 -6.53 -2.75
C SER A 56 6.27 -7.95 -3.33
N ASP A 57 6.80 -8.96 -2.64
CA ASP A 57 6.78 -10.36 -3.10
C ASP A 57 5.37 -10.93 -3.22
N LEU A 58 4.47 -10.55 -2.31
CA LEU A 58 3.08 -10.99 -2.35
C LEU A 58 2.35 -10.40 -3.55
N MET A 59 2.60 -9.13 -3.88
CA MET A 59 2.00 -8.53 -5.07
C MET A 59 2.58 -9.15 -6.35
N ALA A 60 3.90 -9.34 -6.40
CA ALA A 60 4.58 -9.90 -7.57
C ALA A 60 4.00 -11.26 -7.98
N LYS A 61 3.55 -12.08 -7.02
CA LYS A 61 2.81 -13.31 -7.28
C LYS A 61 1.53 -13.09 -8.08
N GLU A 62 0.71 -12.15 -7.65
CA GLU A 62 -0.64 -11.95 -8.19
C GLU A 62 -0.65 -11.35 -9.61
N ILE A 63 0.47 -10.76 -10.04
CA ILE A 63 0.61 -10.12 -11.36
C ILE A 63 1.65 -10.80 -12.26
N GLY A 64 2.13 -11.99 -11.87
CA GLY A 64 3.03 -12.79 -12.71
C GLY A 64 4.45 -12.25 -12.83
N ASN A 65 4.97 -11.59 -11.79
CA ASN A 65 6.30 -10.96 -11.75
C ASN A 65 7.24 -11.56 -10.68
N LEU A 66 6.97 -12.77 -10.19
CA LEU A 66 7.78 -13.40 -9.14
C LEU A 66 9.24 -13.65 -9.55
N ASP A 67 9.46 -13.90 -10.83
CA ASP A 67 10.77 -14.16 -11.45
C ASP A 67 11.64 -12.88 -11.56
N LYS A 68 11.04 -11.70 -11.39
CA LYS A 68 11.76 -10.42 -11.45
C LYS A 68 12.38 -10.07 -10.10
N THR A 69 13.69 -9.85 -10.09
CA THR A 69 14.44 -9.47 -8.88
C THR A 69 14.19 -8.01 -8.46
N LEU A 70 14.39 -7.70 -7.18
CA LEU A 70 14.53 -6.32 -6.70
C LEU A 70 16.02 -5.90 -6.71
N PRO A 71 16.36 -4.63 -6.94
CA PRO A 71 15.50 -3.54 -7.38
C PRO A 71 15.51 -3.48 -8.92
N SER A 72 14.82 -4.39 -9.61
CA SER A 72 14.65 -4.19 -11.05
C SER A 72 13.71 -3.00 -11.27
N ASN A 73 14.00 -2.18 -12.28
CA ASN A 73 13.08 -1.17 -12.79
C ASN A 73 11.77 -1.76 -13.35
N ASN A 74 11.62 -3.08 -13.30
CA ASN A 74 10.50 -3.84 -13.83
C ASN A 74 9.57 -4.39 -12.75
N ARG A 75 9.83 -4.11 -11.47
CA ARG A 75 8.96 -4.50 -10.36
C ARG A 75 8.10 -3.33 -9.89
N GLU A 76 6.85 -3.62 -9.59
CA GLU A 76 5.84 -2.67 -9.17
C GLU A 76 6.28 -1.99 -7.87
N LYS A 77 6.12 -0.67 -7.84
CA LYS A 77 6.52 0.15 -6.71
C LYS A 77 5.33 0.67 -5.92
N THR A 78 4.20 0.84 -6.60
CA THR A 78 3.02 1.50 -6.06
C THR A 78 1.73 0.97 -6.66
N VAL A 79 0.66 0.97 -5.88
CA VAL A 79 -0.73 0.94 -6.35
C VAL A 79 -1.44 2.22 -5.94
N ILE A 80 -2.22 2.77 -6.87
CA ILE A 80 -3.15 3.86 -6.63
C ILE A 80 -4.55 3.25 -6.55
N VAL A 81 -5.22 3.42 -5.40
CA VAL A 81 -6.56 2.89 -5.17
C VAL A 81 -7.57 4.01 -5.24
N LEU A 82 -8.57 3.86 -6.11
CA LEU A 82 -9.65 4.81 -6.30
C LEU A 82 -10.96 4.23 -5.77
N LYS A 83 -11.61 4.93 -4.82
CA LYS A 83 -12.95 4.55 -4.32
C LYS A 83 -14.04 5.01 -5.30
N VAL A 84 -15.03 4.15 -5.49
CA VAL A 84 -16.25 4.40 -6.25
C VAL A 84 -17.46 4.10 -5.37
N ASN A 85 -18.63 4.65 -5.70
CA ASN A 85 -19.82 4.49 -4.86
C ASN A 85 -20.33 3.04 -4.85
N ASN A 86 -20.16 2.33 -5.97
CA ASN A 86 -20.57 0.94 -6.12
C ASN A 86 -19.67 0.29 -7.20
N VAL A 87 -18.97 -0.77 -6.83
CA VAL A 87 -18.03 -1.45 -7.72
C VAL A 87 -18.76 -2.12 -8.88
N ASP A 88 -19.87 -2.82 -8.63
CA ASP A 88 -20.64 -3.53 -9.66
C ASP A 88 -21.23 -2.59 -10.73
N LYS A 89 -21.73 -1.43 -10.32
CA LYS A 89 -22.28 -0.42 -11.24
C LYS A 89 -21.18 0.27 -12.06
N THR A 90 -19.98 0.40 -11.50
CA THR A 90 -18.86 1.08 -12.15
C THR A 90 -18.10 0.13 -13.07
N TYR A 91 -17.94 -1.12 -12.65
CA TYR A 91 -17.32 -2.19 -13.39
C TYR A 91 -18.35 -2.81 -14.35
N LYS A 92 -18.50 -2.19 -15.52
CA LYS A 92 -19.31 -2.74 -16.61
C LYS A 92 -18.38 -3.56 -17.52
N TYR A 93 -18.65 -4.86 -17.60
CA TYR A 93 -18.12 -5.73 -18.66
C TYR A 93 -18.81 -5.42 -19.99
#